data_AF-A0A2G3E360-F1
#
_entry.id   AF-A0A2G3E360-F1
#
_cell.length_a   1.000
_cell.length_b   1.000
_cell.length_c   1.000
_cell.angle_alpha   90.00
_cell.angle_beta   90.00
_cell.angle_gamma   90.00
#
_symmetry.space_group_name_H-M   'P 1'
#
loop_
_entity.id
_entity.type
_entity.pdbx_description
1 polymer ?
#
loop_
_entity_poly.entity_id
_entity_poly.type
_entity_poly.pdbx_seq_one_letter_code
_entity_poly.pdbx_strand_id
1 'polypeptide(L)' 'MSATLTQISRQVSRARLEFEERDIEGFVEKLEACCPNVKYVNKLMTHSWGQKVVRFYDLDGNLIEVGTPVV' A
#
# COMPACT_ATOMS: atom_id res chain seq x y z
N MET A 1 10.44 19.76 -36.92
CA MET A 1 9.78 19.00 -35.84
C MET A 1 10.86 18.59 -34.86
N SER A 2 10.95 19.19 -33.69
CA SER A 2 11.91 18.76 -32.67
C SER A 2 11.21 18.85 -31.32
N ALA A 3 10.75 17.69 -30.83
CA ALA A 3 10.38 17.56 -29.44
C ALA A 3 11.66 17.14 -28.69
N THR A 4 12.11 17.99 -27.78
CA THR A 4 13.19 17.70 -26.84
C THR A 4 12.80 16.49 -25.99
N LEU A 5 13.73 15.55 -25.80
CA LEU A 5 13.60 14.31 -25.04
C LEU A 5 13.35 14.48 -23.52
N THR A 6 12.92 15.65 -23.07
CA THR A 6 12.69 15.96 -21.65
C THR A 6 11.22 15.80 -21.23
N GLN A 7 10.33 15.44 -22.15
CA GLN A 7 8.89 15.34 -21.85
C GLN A 7 8.33 13.94 -22.12
N ILE A 8 9.02 12.92 -21.62
CA ILE A 8 8.31 11.76 -21.08
C ILE A 8 8.34 11.98 -19.57
N SER A 9 7.46 12.86 -19.07
CA SER A 9 7.03 12.68 -17.70
C SER A 9 6.50 11.26 -17.65
N ARG A 10 7.17 10.36 -16.92
CA ARG A 10 6.51 9.12 -16.50
C ARG A 10 5.20 9.60 -15.89
N GLN A 11 4.07 9.41 -16.56
CA GLN A 11 2.81 9.31 -15.85
C GLN A 11 2.96 8.04 -15.01
N VAL A 12 3.60 8.18 -13.84
CA VAL A 12 3.52 7.16 -12.81
C VAL A 12 2.08 7.26 -12.34
N SER A 13 1.20 6.49 -12.97
CA SER A 13 -0.15 6.30 -12.47
C SER A 13 -0.03 5.66 -11.10
N ARG A 14 -0.28 6.41 -10.04
CA ARG A 14 -0.37 5.85 -8.69
C ARG A 14 -1.63 4.99 -8.67
N ALA A 15 -1.45 3.67 -8.63
CA ALA A 15 -2.55 2.73 -8.58
C ALA A 15 -2.93 2.46 -7.12
N ARG A 16 -4.16 2.00 -6.91
CA ARG A 16 -4.59 1.38 -5.65
C ARG A 16 -4.61 -0.12 -5.87
N LEU A 17 -3.95 -0.86 -4.99
CA LEU A 17 -3.94 -2.32 -4.97
C LEU A 17 -4.55 -2.80 -3.66
N GLU A 18 -5.43 -3.80 -3.75
CA GLU A 18 -6.17 -4.37 -2.63
C GLU A 18 -5.83 -5.85 -2.53
N PHE A 19 -5.40 -6.28 -1.34
CA PHE A 19 -5.00 -7.65 -1.05
C PHE A 19 -5.71 -8.17 0.20
N GLU A 20 -5.89 -9.50 0.27
CA GLU A 20 -6.38 -10.17 1.46
C GLU A 20 -5.26 -10.93 2.17
N GLU A 21 -5.19 -10.84 3.48
CA GLU A 21 -4.24 -11.56 4.33
C GLU A 21 -4.95 -12.08 5.59
N ARG A 22 -4.78 -13.36 5.90
CA ARG A 22 -5.39 -14.00 7.08
C ARG A 22 -4.60 -13.70 8.35
N ASP A 23 -3.28 -13.63 8.27
CA ASP A 23 -2.37 -13.28 9.37
C ASP A 23 -1.88 -11.83 9.21
N ILE A 24 -2.81 -10.88 9.36
CA ILE A 24 -2.52 -9.47 9.07
C ILE A 24 -1.54 -8.86 10.09
N GLU A 25 -1.58 -9.31 11.35
CA GLU A 25 -0.59 -8.93 12.36
C GLU A 25 0.81 -9.37 11.96
N GLY A 26 0.98 -10.66 11.60
CA GLY A 26 2.27 -11.18 11.15
C GLY A 26 2.75 -10.51 9.85
N PHE A 27 1.84 -10.11 8.96
CA PHE A 27 2.18 -9.30 7.80
C PHE A 27 2.71 -7.91 8.18
N VAL A 28 2.04 -7.20 9.11
CA VAL A 28 2.45 -5.86 9.55
C VAL A 28 3.81 -5.91 10.24
N GLU A 29 4.07 -6.91 11.09
CA GLU A 29 5.38 -7.10 11.72
C GLU A 29 6.50 -7.27 10.68
N LYS A 30 6.27 -8.11 9.67
CA LYS A 30 7.23 -8.29 8.56
C LYS A 30 7.40 -7.01 7.74
N LEU A 31 6.33 -6.27 7.49
CA LEU A 31 6.37 -5.01 6.77
C LEU A 31 7.25 -3.98 7.50
N GLU A 32 7.04 -3.81 8.81
CA GLU A 32 7.81 -2.85 9.62
C GLU A 32 9.28 -3.28 9.75
N ALA A 33 9.56 -4.58 9.86
CA ALA A 33 10.92 -5.11 9.92
C ALA A 33 11.68 -4.94 8.58
N CYS A 34 11.03 -5.21 7.45
CA CYS A 34 11.64 -5.11 6.12
C CYS A 34 11.71 -3.67 5.61
N CYS A 35 10.77 -2.82 6.03
CA CYS A 35 10.63 -1.44 5.56
C CYS A 35 10.46 -0.47 6.75
N PRO A 36 11.54 -0.16 7.52
CA PRO A 36 11.44 0.70 8.71
C PRO A 36 10.90 2.11 8.45
N ASN A 37 10.97 2.58 7.20
CA ASN A 37 10.50 3.89 6.76
C ASN A 37 9.20 3.83 5.92
N VAL A 38 8.44 2.75 6.05
CA VAL A 38 7.15 2.60 5.36
C VAL A 38 6.23 3.79 5.71
N LYS A 39 5.57 4.34 4.68
CA LYS A 39 4.66 5.47 4.84
C LYS A 39 3.24 4.96 4.95
N TYR A 40 2.68 4.98 6.15
CA TYR A 40 1.29 4.64 6.38
C TYR A 40 0.35 5.76 5.97
N VAL A 41 -0.75 5.38 5.33
CA VAL A 41 -1.99 6.17 5.34
C VAL A 41 -2.70 5.87 6.65
N ASN A 42 -2.93 4.58 6.93
CA ASN A 42 -3.49 4.09 8.19
C ASN A 42 -2.62 2.95 8.70
N LYS A 43 -2.19 3.02 9.95
CA LYS A 43 -1.66 1.84 10.66
C LYS A 43 -2.75 0.77 10.79
N LEU A 44 -2.36 -0.44 11.20
CA LEU A 44 -3.30 -1.53 11.44
C LEU A 44 -4.46 -1.07 12.32
N MET A 45 -5.66 -1.13 11.76
CA MET A 45 -6.91 -0.71 12.39
C MET A 45 -7.95 -1.81 12.23
N THR A 46 -8.94 -1.82 13.13
CA THR A 46 -10.09 -2.74 13.06
C THR A 46 -11.35 -1.92 12.78
N HIS A 47 -12.09 -2.28 11.73
CA HIS A 47 -13.40 -1.72 11.43
C HIS A 47 -14.46 -2.23 12.41
N SER A 48 -15.58 -1.51 12.53
CA SER A 48 -16.66 -1.87 13.46
C SER A 48 -17.29 -3.25 13.17
N TRP A 49 -17.20 -3.74 11.93
CA TRP A 49 -17.65 -5.08 11.54
C TRP A 49 -16.59 -6.18 11.71
N GLY A 50 -15.47 -5.90 12.39
CA GLY A 50 -14.45 -6.88 12.76
C GLY A 50 -13.33 -7.10 11.75
N GLN A 51 -13.40 -6.51 10.56
CA GLN A 51 -12.31 -6.58 9.58
C GLN A 51 -11.10 -5.76 10.03
N LYS A 52 -9.90 -6.33 9.93
CA LYS A 52 -8.64 -5.61 10.15
C LYS A 52 -8.06 -5.15 8.82
N VAL A 53 -7.53 -3.93 8.78
CA VAL A 53 -6.98 -3.32 7.56
C VAL A 53 -5.74 -2.49 7.89
N VAL A 54 -4.75 -2.51 7.00
CA VAL A 54 -3.61 -1.60 6.97
C VAL A 54 -3.49 -0.94 5.60
N ARG A 55 -3.12 0.35 5.57
CA ARG A 55 -2.93 1.11 4.32
C ARG A 55 -1.60 1.82 4.32
N PHE A 56 -0.80 1.60 3.28
CA PHE A 56 0.53 2.20 3.16
C PHE A 56 0.91 2.43 1.70
N TYR A 57 1.96 3.21 1.48
CA TYR A 57 2.55 3.39 0.15
C TYR A 57 3.70 2.42 -0.07
N ASP A 58 3.75 1.81 -1.25
CA ASP A 58 4.96 1.14 -1.73
C ASP A 58 6.04 2.15 -2.16
N LEU A 59 7.18 1.65 -2.62
CA LEU A 59 8.31 2.49 -3.06
C LEU A 59 8.00 3.31 -4.32
N ASP A 60 7.05 2.85 -5.15
CA ASP A 60 6.60 3.54 -6.36
C ASP A 60 5.49 4.57 -6.07
N GLY A 61 5.00 4.62 -4.83
CA GLY A 61 3.95 5.53 -4.39
C GLY A 61 2.53 5.04 -4.72
N ASN A 62 2.36 3.75 -4.99
CA ASN A 62 1.03 3.12 -5.08
C ASN A 62 0.44 2.97 -3.69
N LEU A 63 -0.88 3.13 -3.58
CA LEU A 63 -1.60 2.87 -2.34
C LEU A 63 -1.88 1.37 -2.23
N ILE A 64 -1.30 0.73 -1.23
CA ILE A 64 -1.54 -0.67 -0.91
C ILE A 64 -2.52 -0.73 0.26
N GLU A 65 -3.59 -1.48 0.08
CA GLU A 65 -4.55 -1.85 1.12
C GLU A 65 -4.51 -3.35 1.33
N VAL A 66 -4.23 -3.76 2.56
CA VAL A 66 -4.27 -5.17 2.94
C VAL A 66 -5.30 -5.31 4.04
N GLY A 67 -6.30 -6.17 3.81
CA GLY A 67 -7.36 -6.44 4.77
C GLY A 67 -7.46 -7.92 5.11
N THR A 68 -8.07 -8.25 6.24
CA THR A 68 -8.53 -9.63 6.47
C THR A 68 -9.69 -9.95 5.54
N PRO A 69 -9.86 -11.22 5.12
CA PRO A 69 -11.03 -11.63 4.35
C PRO A 69 -12.32 -11.21 5.05
N VAL A 70 -13.25 -10.63 4.30
CA VAL A 70 -14.59 -10.35 4.79
C VAL A 70 -15.37 -11.65 4.75
N VAL A 71 -15.78 -12.15 5.91
CA VAL A 71 -16.64 -13.34 6.05
C VAL A 71 -18.10 -13.00 5.86
#